data_AF-A0A0J6UXW9-F1
#
_entry.id   AF-A0A0J6UXW9-F1
#
_cell.length_a   1.000
_cell.length_b   1.000
_cell.length_c   1.000
_cell.angle_alpha   90.00
_cell.angle_beta   90.00
_cell.angle_gamma   90.00
#
_symmetry.space_group_name_H-M   'P 1'
#
loop_
_entity.id
_entity.type
_entity.pdbx_description
1 polymer ?
#
loop_
_entity_poly.entity_id
_entity_poly.type
_entity_poly.pdbx_seq_one_letter_code
_entity_poly.pdbx_strand_id
1 'polypeptide(L)' 'MLENVGKAHTHTVGEQFVINVGKEMQINVGEVFQVVVGKSTLTMDKDGNVTITGTKMLLGFSDSVTAFSKVIDLNPKR' A
#
# COMPACT_ATOMS: atom_id res chain seq x y z
N MET A 1 -24.68 6.45 2.71
CA MET A 1 -25.07 5.03 2.62
C MET A 1 -24.15 4.26 3.54
N LEU A 2 -24.69 3.45 4.45
CA LEU A 2 -23.91 2.59 5.33
C LEU A 2 -24.00 1.17 4.76
N GLU A 3 -22.86 0.56 4.46
CA GLU A 3 -22.78 -0.84 4.03
C GLU A 3 -22.16 -1.66 5.15
N ASN A 4 -22.80 -2.76 5.52
CA ASN A 4 -22.28 -3.71 6.50
C ASN A 4 -22.25 -5.11 5.88
N VAL A 5 -21.09 -5.75 5.89
CA VAL A 5 -20.87 -7.06 5.26
C VAL A 5 -20.50 -8.07 6.34
N GLY A 6 -21.29 -9.13 6.47
CA GLY A 6 -21.13 -10.10 7.57
C GLY A 6 -20.01 -11.13 7.37
N LYS A 7 -19.46 -11.27 6.15
CA LYS A 7 -18.38 -12.23 5.84
C LYS A 7 -17.38 -11.69 4.81
N ALA A 8 -17.76 -11.67 3.53
CA ALA A 8 -16.87 -11.32 2.44
C ALA A 8 -17.55 -10.31 1.50
N HIS A 9 -16.78 -9.32 1.06
CA HIS A 9 -17.15 -8.36 0.02
C HIS A 9 -16.20 -8.55 -1.16
N THR A 10 -16.73 -8.56 -2.37
CA THR A 10 -15.93 -8.61 -3.60
C THR A 10 -16.47 -7.58 -4.57
N HIS A 11 -15.59 -6.72 -5.07
CA HIS A 11 -15.93 -5.69 -6.04
C HIS A 11 -15.13 -5.94 -7.31
N THR A 12 -15.81 -6.03 -8.46
CA THR A 12 -15.19 -6.27 -9.77
C THR A 12 -15.62 -5.19 -10.73
N VAL A 13 -14.65 -4.60 -11.44
CA VAL A 13 -14.87 -3.49 -12.37
C VAL A 13 -14.18 -3.83 -13.69
N GLY A 14 -14.89 -3.64 -14.81
CA GLY A 14 -14.42 -4.05 -16.14
C GLY A 14 -13.40 -3.12 -16.79
N GLU A 15 -13.43 -1.82 -16.45
CA GLU A 15 -12.57 -0.82 -17.09
C GLU A 15 -11.93 0.12 -16.08
N GLN A 16 -12.72 0.97 -15.43
CA GLN A 16 -12.20 2.03 -14.55
C GLN A 16 -12.96 2.12 -13.24
N PHE A 17 -12.21 2.17 -12.14
CA PHE A 17 -12.71 2.43 -10.81
C PHE A 17 -12.11 3.72 -10.25
N VAL A 18 -12.96 4.69 -9.90
CA VAL A 18 -12.55 6.00 -9.35
C VAL A 18 -13.24 6.21 -8.02
N ILE A 19 -12.46 6.52 -6.97
CA ILE A 19 -13.00 6.96 -5.68
C ILE A 19 -12.59 8.41 -5.44
N ASN A 20 -13.57 9.30 -5.32
CA ASN A 20 -13.35 10.71 -4.97
C ASN A 20 -13.77 10.95 -3.52
N VAL A 21 -12.83 11.39 -2.68
CA VAL A 21 -13.08 11.68 -1.26
C VAL A 21 -12.77 13.13 -0.98
N GLY A 22 -13.77 13.88 -0.48
CA GLY A 22 -13.65 15.33 -0.30
C GLY A 22 -12.90 15.77 0.95
N LYS A 23 -12.64 14.87 1.91
CA LYS A 23 -11.94 15.20 3.17
C LYS A 23 -10.89 14.14 3.53
N GLU A 24 -11.32 12.96 3.97
CA GLU A 24 -10.43 11.93 4.50
C GLU A 24 -10.92 10.54 4.12
N MET A 25 -10.00 9.67 3.68
CA MET A 25 -10.23 8.25 3.48
C MET A 25 -9.44 7.49 4.54
N GLN A 26 -10.15 6.74 5.40
CA GLN A 26 -9.54 5.83 6.36
C GLN A 26 -9.91 4.39 6.00
N ILE A 27 -8.91 3.51 5.96
CA ILE A 27 -9.08 2.08 5.70
C ILE A 27 -8.42 1.33 6.86
N ASN A 28 -9.23 0.63 7.66
CA ASN A 28 -8.76 -0.21 8.77
C ASN A 28 -8.81 -1.67 8.33
N VAL A 29 -7.68 -2.38 8.42
CA VAL A 29 -7.54 -3.77 7.98
C VAL A 29 -6.93 -4.59 9.10
N GLY A 30 -7.50 -5.77 9.35
CA GLY A 30 -7.11 -6.61 10.49
C GLY A 30 -5.80 -7.38 10.28
N GLU A 31 -5.53 -7.85 9.06
CA GLU A 31 -4.44 -8.81 8.80
C GLU A 31 -3.44 -8.30 7.76
N VAL A 32 -3.88 -8.10 6.51
CA VAL A 32 -3.00 -7.68 5.40
C VAL A 32 -3.75 -6.72 4.48
N PHE A 33 -3.15 -5.58 4.17
CA PHE A 33 -3.57 -4.69 3.09
C PHE A 33 -2.57 -4.77 1.94
N GLN A 34 -3.05 -5.05 0.73
CA GLN A 34 -2.21 -5.20 -0.44
C GLN A 34 -2.77 -4.50 -1.66
N VAL A 35 -1.91 -3.79 -2.40
CA VAL A 35 -2.17 -3.28 -3.74
C VAL A 35 -1.25 -4.00 -4.72
N VAL A 36 -1.82 -4.75 -5.65
CA VAL A 36 -1.08 -5.51 -6.67
C VAL A 36 -1.37 -4.92 -8.04
N VAL A 37 -0.32 -4.54 -8.76
CA VAL A 37 -0.39 -4.05 -10.14
C VAL A 37 0.69 -4.73 -10.97
N GLY A 38 0.33 -5.81 -11.67
CA GLY A 38 1.28 -6.60 -12.46
C GLY A 38 2.45 -7.10 -11.61
N LYS A 39 3.66 -6.58 -11.87
CA LYS A 39 4.90 -6.94 -11.13
C LYS A 39 5.17 -6.08 -9.89
N SER A 40 4.34 -5.07 -9.64
CA SER A 40 4.52 -4.15 -8.52
C SER A 40 3.56 -4.49 -7.39
N THR A 41 4.05 -4.44 -6.15
CA THR A 41 3.22 -4.63 -4.96
C THR A 41 3.54 -3.60 -3.89
N LEU A 42 2.50 -3.16 -3.18
CA LEU A 42 2.58 -2.52 -1.87
C LEU A 42 1.84 -3.43 -0.89
N THR A 43 2.51 -3.90 0.15
CA THR A 43 1.92 -4.77 1.17
C THR A 43 2.20 -4.22 2.56
N MET A 44 1.18 -4.20 3.40
CA MET A 44 1.25 -3.90 4.83
C MET A 44 0.59 -5.04 5.60
N ASP A 45 1.18 -5.47 6.70
CA ASP A 45 0.61 -6.52 7.56
C ASP A 45 0.37 -6.05 9.00
N LYS A 46 -0.37 -6.86 9.76
CA LYS A 46 -0.70 -6.63 11.17
C LYS A 46 0.51 -6.54 12.11
N ASP A 47 1.67 -7.04 11.67
CA ASP A 47 2.91 -7.03 12.44
C ASP A 47 3.72 -5.75 12.17
N GLY A 48 3.20 -4.86 11.32
CA GLY A 48 3.79 -3.56 11.01
C GLY A 48 4.82 -3.60 9.90
N ASN A 49 4.96 -4.72 9.18
CA ASN A 49 5.87 -4.79 8.04
C ASN A 49 5.27 -4.04 6.85
N VAL A 50 6.10 -3.23 6.18
CA VAL A 50 5.73 -2.51 4.96
C VAL A 50 6.70 -2.92 3.86
N THR A 51 6.16 -3.47 2.77
CA THR A 51 6.96 -3.96 1.64
C THR A 51 6.51 -3.29 0.35
N ILE A 52 7.48 -2.73 -0.39
CA ILE A 52 7.29 -2.23 -1.75
C ILE A 52 8.20 -3.04 -2.67
N THR A 53 7.62 -3.72 -3.65
CA THR A 53 8.38 -4.46 -4.67
C THR A 53 8.00 -3.99 -6.06
N GLY A 54 8.96 -4.11 -6.99
CA GLY A 54 8.79 -3.74 -8.39
C GLY A 54 10.09 -3.85 -9.16
N THR A 55 10.06 -3.49 -10.44
CA THR A 55 11.24 -3.55 -11.32
C THR A 55 12.10 -2.29 -11.27
N LYS A 56 11.49 -1.14 -10.98
CA LYS A 56 12.15 0.18 -10.85
C LYS A 56 11.40 1.01 -9.83
N MET A 57 12.12 1.66 -8.94
CA MET A 57 11.60 2.67 -8.03
C MET A 57 12.26 4.02 -8.34
N LEU A 58 11.46 5.06 -8.54
CA LEU A 58 11.92 6.44 -8.63
C LEU A 58 11.39 7.19 -7.41
N LEU A 59 12.29 7.84 -6.70
CA LEU A 59 11.98 8.66 -5.53
C LEU A 59 12.29 10.12 -5.87
N GLY A 60 11.25 10.93 -6.10
CA GLY A 60 11.39 12.35 -6.46
C GLY A 60 10.90 13.24 -5.33
N PHE A 61 11.82 13.97 -4.69
CA PHE A 61 11.51 14.86 -3.58
C PHE A 61 12.14 16.24 -3.82
N SER A 62 11.42 17.31 -3.49
CA SER A 62 11.88 18.70 -3.69
C SER A 62 12.66 19.27 -2.51
N ASP A 63 12.53 18.67 -1.32
CA ASP A 63 13.18 19.13 -0.09
C ASP A 63 14.11 18.04 0.48
N SER A 64 13.59 17.07 1.23
CA SER A 64 14.43 16.03 1.84
C SER A 64 13.74 14.67 2.01
N VAL A 65 14.57 13.65 2.27
CA VAL A 65 14.17 12.30 2.66
C VAL A 65 14.84 11.98 3.99
N THR A 66 14.05 11.56 4.99
CA THR A 66 14.55 11.22 6.32
C THR A 66 14.12 9.80 6.69
N ALA A 67 15.07 8.98 7.14
CA ALA A 67 14.82 7.61 7.56
C ALA A 67 15.34 7.40 9.00
N PHE A 68 14.46 6.92 9.88
CA PHE A 68 14.80 6.56 11.25
C PHE A 68 14.76 5.04 11.41
N SER A 69 15.91 4.43 11.59
CA SER A 69 16.00 2.98 11.83
C SER A 69 17.29 2.65 12.58
N LYS A 70 17.36 1.42 13.11
CA LYS A 70 18.61 0.90 13.69
C LYS A 70 19.65 0.58 12.61
N VAL A 71 19.22 0.09 11.45
CA VAL A 71 20.07 -0.32 10.33
C VAL A 71 19.36 0.00 9.02
N ILE A 72 20.11 0.56 8.05
CA ILE A 72 19.66 0.71 6.66
C ILE A 72 20.62 -0.08 5.77
N ASP A 73 20.11 -1.13 5.13
CA ASP A 73 20.85 -1.89 4.14
C ASP A 73 20.50 -1.42 2.73
N LEU A 74 21.49 -0.88 2.02
CA LEU A 74 21.39 -0.50 0.61
C LEU A 74 22.30 -1.39 -0.22
N ASN A 75 21.70 -2.27 -1.02
CA ASN A 75 22.38 -3.33 -1.76
C ASN A 75 23.24 -4.24 -0.85
N PRO A 76 22.64 -4.85 0.21
CA PRO A 76 23.36 -5.85 1.00
C PRO A 76 23.78 -7.03 0.09
N LYS A 77 24.91 -7.67 0.42
CA LYS A 77 25.30 -8.90 -0.28
C LYS A 77 24.21 -9.95 -0.08
N ARG A 78 23.76 -10.53 -1.19
CA ARG A 78 22.88 -11.70 -1.18
C ARG A 78 23.62 -12.95 -0.79
#